data_AF-A0A2M8HPP4-F1
#
_entry.id   AF-A0A2M8HPP4-F1
#
_cell.length_a   1.000
_cell.length_b   1.000
_cell.length_c   1.000
_cell.angle_alpha   90.00
_cell.angle_beta   90.00
_cell.angle_gamma   90.00
#
_symmetry.space_group_name_H-M   'P 1'
#
loop_
_entity.id
_entity.type
_entity.pdbx_description
1 polymer ?
#
loop_
_entity_poly.entity_id
_entity_poly.type
_entity_poly.pdbx_seq_one_letter_code
_entity_poly.pdbx_strand_id
1 'polypeptide(L)' 'MGLICILAPDDLLHTSLGKKISFGFGIFWSLRLLIQFFGYSSTLWKGKVFETVVHVIFSIFWTYTTILFFAMSLLD' A
#
# COMPACT_ATOMS: atom_id res chain seq x y z
N MET A 1 5.24 7.20 5.89
CA MET A 1 4.52 7.71 4.70
C MET A 1 3.13 8.27 5.03
N GLY A 2 2.35 7.69 5.97
CA GLY A 2 1.00 8.20 6.27
C GLY A 2 0.92 9.62 6.85
N LEU A 3 2.00 10.18 7.38
CA LEU A 3 1.98 11.51 8.02
C LEU A 3 1.63 12.63 7.02
N ILE A 4 2.11 12.57 5.78
CA ILE A 4 1.79 13.58 4.76
C ILE A 4 0.29 13.56 4.40
N CYS A 5 -0.36 12.40 4.49
CA CYS A 5 -1.80 12.28 4.28
C CYS A 5 -2.62 13.00 5.37
N ILE A 6 -2.02 13.25 6.55
CA ILE A 6 -2.66 13.99 7.65
C ILE A 6 -2.28 15.46 7.60
N LEU A 7 -1.00 15.77 7.33
CA LEU A 7 -0.47 17.13 7.38
C LEU A 7 -0.75 17.95 6.11
N ALA A 8 -0.85 17.32 4.95
CA ALA A 8 -1.01 17.99 3.66
C ALA A 8 -1.91 17.19 2.69
N PRO A 9 -3.16 16.85 3.07
CA PRO A 9 -4.06 16.09 2.21
C PRO A 9 -4.43 16.82 0.92
N ASP A 10 -4.74 18.13 1.00
CA ASP A 10 -5.11 18.93 -0.17
C ASP A 10 -3.98 19.00 -1.20
N ASP A 11 -2.74 19.19 -0.75
CA ASP A 11 -1.58 19.21 -1.64
C ASP A 11 -1.39 17.86 -2.35
N LEU A 12 -1.66 16.75 -1.64
CA LEU A 12 -1.54 15.41 -2.19
C LEU A 12 -2.58 15.13 -3.29
N LEU A 13 -3.80 15.67 -3.14
CA LEU A 13 -4.94 15.44 -4.01
C LEU A 13 -4.97 16.38 -5.23
N HIS A 14 -4.63 17.66 -5.02
CA HIS A 14 -4.93 18.71 -6.00
C HIS A 14 -3.71 19.23 -6.76
N THR A 15 -2.48 18.88 -6.36
CA THR A 15 -1.26 19.34 -7.05
C THR A 15 -0.67 18.29 -7.97
N SER A 16 -0.01 18.73 -9.05
CA SER A 16 0.72 17.82 -9.96
C SER A 16 1.82 17.04 -9.24
N LEU A 17 2.49 17.67 -8.26
CA LEU A 17 3.50 17.00 -7.45
C LEU A 17 2.87 15.95 -6.52
N GLY A 18 1.76 16.30 -5.85
CA GLY A 18 0.99 15.39 -5.01
C GLY A 18 0.52 14.14 -5.73
N LYS A 19 -0.02 14.30 -6.96
CA LYS A 19 -0.43 13.17 -7.81
C LYS A 19 0.76 12.26 -8.15
N LYS A 20 1.93 12.81 -8.48
CA LYS A 20 3.16 12.03 -8.74
C LYS A 20 3.68 11.31 -7.50
N ILE A 21 3.64 11.95 -6.33
CA ILE A 21 4.00 11.33 -5.05
C ILE A 21 3.05 10.16 -4.75
N SER A 22 1.75 10.39 -4.89
CA SER A 22 0.71 9.35 -4.72
C SER A 22 0.94 8.17 -5.65
N PHE A 23 1.28 8.40 -6.92
CA PHE A 23 1.62 7.34 -7.87
C PHE A 23 2.83 6.51 -7.39
N GLY A 24 3.88 7.18 -6.93
CA GLY A 24 5.06 6.52 -6.35
C GLY A 24 4.72 5.66 -5.13
N PHE A 25 3.80 6.13 -4.26
CA PHE A 25 3.29 5.33 -3.15
C PHE A 25 2.46 4.14 -3.62
N GLY A 26 1.63 4.29 -4.66
CA GLY A 26 0.91 3.17 -5.27
C GLY A 26 1.86 2.06 -5.74
N ILE A 27 2.94 2.42 -6.43
CA ILE A 27 3.98 1.47 -6.85
C ILE A 27 4.65 0.83 -5.64
N PHE A 28 5.05 1.62 -4.65
CA PHE A 28 5.72 1.10 -3.45
C PHE A 28 4.87 0.06 -2.73
N TRP A 29 3.59 0.34 -2.49
CA TRP A 29 2.69 -0.59 -1.81
C TRP A 29 2.35 -1.81 -2.66
N SER A 30 2.29 -1.67 -3.99
CA SER A 30 2.17 -2.81 -4.92
C SER A 30 3.36 -3.75 -4.78
N LEU A 31 4.59 -3.22 -4.82
CA LEU A 31 5.80 -4.02 -4.63
C LEU A 31 5.83 -4.68 -3.26
N ARG A 32 5.40 -3.96 -2.20
CA ARG A 32 5.30 -4.53 -0.85
C ARG A 32 4.33 -5.72 -0.80
N LEU A 33 3.17 -5.60 -1.43
CA LEU A 33 2.17 -6.67 -1.55
C LEU A 33 2.73 -7.86 -2.33
N LEU A 34 3.39 -7.61 -3.47
CA LEU A 34 4.00 -8.68 -4.29
C LEU A 34 5.09 -9.42 -3.51
N ILE A 35 6.00 -8.71 -2.83
CA ILE A 35 7.06 -9.33 -2.02
C ILE A 35 6.45 -10.15 -0.87
N GLN A 36 5.33 -9.72 -0.29
CA GLN A 36 4.66 -10.47 0.77
C GLN A 36 4.22 -11.87 0.30
N PHE A 37 3.71 -12.01 -0.92
CA PHE A 37 3.27 -13.30 -1.47
C PHE A 37 4.38 -14.10 -2.14
N PHE A 38 5.31 -13.44 -2.84
CA PHE A 38 6.28 -14.09 -3.72
C PHE A 38 7.73 -13.96 -3.27
N GLY A 39 8.05 -12.99 -2.42
CA GLY A 39 9.42 -12.78 -1.91
C GLY A 39 9.72 -13.61 -0.66
N TYR A 40 8.75 -13.74 0.25
CA TYR A 40 8.91 -14.53 1.47
C TYR A 40 8.43 -15.96 1.31
N SER A 41 9.16 -16.92 1.92
CA SER A 41 8.74 -18.32 1.93
C SER A 41 7.39 -18.49 2.61
N SER A 42 6.49 -19.25 1.97
CA SER A 42 5.18 -19.56 2.53
C SER A 42 5.24 -20.39 3.83
N THR A 43 6.38 -21.02 4.13
CA THR A 43 6.62 -21.74 5.39
C THR A 43 6.64 -20.82 6.61
N LEU A 44 6.79 -19.51 6.42
CA LEU A 44 6.77 -18.54 7.53
C LEU A 44 5.39 -18.36 8.14
N TRP A 45 4.33 -18.55 7.36
CA TRP A 45 2.95 -18.28 7.78
C TRP A 45 2.02 -19.49 7.65
N LYS A 46 2.17 -20.34 6.61
CA LYS A 46 1.30 -21.49 6.41
C LYS A 46 1.43 -22.50 7.55
N GLY A 47 0.29 -22.95 8.07
CA GLY A 47 0.21 -23.88 9.20
C GLY A 47 0.32 -23.22 10.57
N LYS A 48 0.53 -21.89 10.63
CA LYS A 48 0.58 -21.13 11.87
C LYS A 48 -0.55 -20.11 11.90
N VAL A 49 -1.49 -20.30 12.81
CA VAL A 49 -2.76 -19.55 12.82
C VAL A 49 -2.52 -18.04 12.97
N PHE A 50 -1.71 -17.65 13.96
CA PHE A 50 -1.43 -16.23 14.24
C PHE A 50 -0.76 -15.56 13.03
N GLU A 51 0.31 -16.14 12.50
CA GLU A 51 1.06 -15.61 11.37
C GLU A 51 0.22 -15.59 10.09
N THR A 52 -0.66 -16.58 9.88
CA THR A 52 -1.62 -16.57 8.77
C THR A 52 -2.60 -15.41 8.89
N VAL A 53 -3.17 -15.19 10.08
CA VAL A 53 -4.10 -14.06 10.33
C VAL A 53 -3.39 -12.73 10.07
N VAL A 54 -2.18 -12.56 10.60
CA VAL A 54 -1.35 -11.37 10.38
C VAL A 54 -1.07 -11.18 8.88
N HIS A 55 -0.69 -12.25 8.18
CA HIS A 55 -0.44 -12.21 6.74
C HIS A 55 -1.67 -11.76 5.96
N VAL A 56 -2.85 -12.29 6.26
CA VAL A 56 -4.11 -11.91 5.61
C VAL A 56 -4.48 -10.45 5.88
N ILE A 57 -4.43 -10.02 7.15
CA ILE A 57 -4.74 -8.63 7.54
C ILE A 57 -3.83 -7.66 6.79
N PHE A 58 -2.53 -7.93 6.77
CA PHE A 58 -1.58 -7.08 6.06
C PHE A 58 -1.79 -7.12 4.54
N SER A 59 -2.11 -8.27 3.95
CA SER A 59 -2.43 -8.34 2.52
C SER A 59 -3.65 -7.49 2.16
N ILE A 60 -4.70 -7.50 2.98
CA ILE A 60 -5.87 -6.62 2.82
C ILE A 60 -5.44 -5.14 2.94
N PHE A 61 -4.69 -4.81 3.98
CA PHE A 61 -4.24 -3.44 4.22
C PHE A 61 -3.39 -2.89 3.07
N TRP A 62 -2.40 -3.64 2.59
CA TRP A 62 -1.56 -3.20 1.47
C TRP A 62 -2.32 -3.11 0.15
N THR A 63 -3.29 -3.99 -0.06
CA THR A 63 -4.19 -3.91 -1.22
C THR A 63 -5.00 -2.62 -1.17
N TYR A 64 -5.60 -2.31 -0.03
CA TYR A 64 -6.35 -1.07 0.17
C TYR A 64 -5.49 0.17 -0.08
N THR A 65 -4.30 0.25 0.53
CA THR A 65 -3.41 1.41 0.32
C THR A 65 -2.96 1.53 -1.12
N THR A 66 -2.67 0.42 -1.79
CA THR A 66 -2.28 0.41 -3.21
C THR A 66 -3.37 1.01 -4.09
N ILE A 67 -4.61 0.53 -3.93
CA ILE A 67 -5.77 1.02 -4.68
C ILE A 67 -5.99 2.51 -4.39
N LEU A 68 -5.97 2.89 -3.11
CA LEU A 68 -6.19 4.27 -2.69
C LEU A 68 -5.17 5.23 -3.33
N PHE A 69 -3.88 4.91 -3.27
CA PHE A 69 -2.82 5.77 -3.81
C PHE A 69 -2.85 5.86 -5.34
N PHE A 70 -3.14 4.77 -6.04
CA PHE A 70 -3.35 4.85 -7.48
C PHE A 70 -4.58 5.67 -7.84
N ALA A 71 -5.70 5.48 -7.14
CA ALA A 71 -6.91 6.26 -7.37
C ALA A 71 -6.66 7.76 -7.18
N MET A 72 -6.00 8.17 -6.10
CA MET A 72 -5.64 9.57 -5.87
C MET A 72 -4.71 10.14 -6.96
N SER A 73 -3.82 9.31 -7.52
CA SER A 73 -2.91 9.77 -8.57
C SER A 73 -3.56 9.91 -9.95
N LEU A 74 -4.65 9.20 -10.20
CA LEU A 74 -5.31 9.08 -11.51
C LEU A 74 -6.66 9.82 -11.57
N LEU A 75 -7.21 10.25 -10.44
CA LEU A 75 -8.37 11.15 -10.44
C LEU A 75 -7.95 12.52 -10.98
N ASP A 76 -8.78 13.09 -11.85
CA ASP A 76 -8.59 14.44 -12.40
C ASP A 76 -9.09 15.53 -11.45
#